data_AF-A0AAV0F8U3-F1
#
_entry.id   AF-A0AAV0F8U3-F1
#
_cell.length_a   1.000
_cell.length_b   1.000
_cell.length_c   1.000
_cell.angle_alpha   90.00
_cell.angle_beta   90.00
_cell.angle_gamma   90.00
#
_symmetry.space_group_name_H-M   'P 1'
#
loop_
_entity.id
_entity.type
_entity.pdbx_description
1 polymer ?
#
loop_
_entity_poly.entity_id
_entity_poly.type
_entity_poly.pdbx_seq_one_letter_code
_entity_poly.pdbx_strand_id
1 'polypeptide(L)'
;MDEIDAIAGRRFSEGTIADREIQRTLMEFLNQMDEFDQLGKVKMIMATNRPDVIDPSILRPARLDLKIEILLPNEQSRMEVLKIHDAGIAKHADLRNVCTEAGMSAIRAERDYVIHEGCPEAQ
;
A
#
# COMPACT_ATOMS: atom_id res chain seq x y z
N MET A 1 1.50 -11.39 -0.33
CA MET A 1 2.57 -11.13 -1.30
C MET A 1 2.56 -9.67 -1.63
N ASP A 2 3.72 -9.03 -1.60
CA ASP A 2 3.87 -7.63 -1.98
C ASP A 2 4.55 -7.54 -3.35
N GLU A 3 4.38 -6.41 -4.03
CA GLU A 3 4.97 -6.13 -5.35
C GLU A 3 4.73 -7.26 -6.37
N ILE A 4 3.50 -7.77 -6.43
CA ILE A 4 3.18 -8.91 -7.31
C ILE A 4 3.47 -8.61 -8.79
N ASP A 5 3.44 -7.35 -9.20
CA ASP A 5 3.79 -6.90 -10.55
C ASP A 5 5.23 -7.25 -10.98
N ALA A 6 6.14 -7.54 -10.04
CA ALA A 6 7.47 -8.05 -10.34
C ALA A 6 7.45 -9.40 -11.08
N ILE A 7 6.49 -10.27 -10.74
CA ILE A 7 6.33 -11.61 -11.35
C ILE A 7 5.11 -11.71 -12.27
N ALA A 8 4.09 -10.87 -12.04
CA ALA A 8 2.80 -10.91 -12.70
C ALA A 8 2.62 -9.89 -13.83
N GLY A 9 3.65 -9.12 -14.21
CA GLY A 9 3.54 -8.12 -15.26
C GLY A 9 3.31 -8.72 -16.66
N ARG A 10 2.41 -8.11 -17.46
CA ARG A 10 2.22 -8.36 -18.90
C ARG A 10 3.53 -8.08 -19.62
N ARG A 11 3.98 -9.03 -20.44
CA ARG A 11 5.20 -8.89 -21.26
C ARG A 11 4.85 -8.92 -22.74
N PHE A 12 5.33 -7.92 -23.48
CA PHE A 12 5.22 -7.85 -24.93
C PHE A 12 6.23 -8.79 -25.61
N SER A 13 5.90 -9.22 -26.82
CA SER A 13 6.44 -10.38 -27.56
C SER A 13 7.93 -10.37 -27.94
N GLU A 14 8.72 -9.37 -27.52
CA GLU A 14 10.17 -9.31 -27.77
C GLU A 14 10.94 -9.85 -26.55
N GLY A 15 10.76 -11.14 -26.26
CA GLY A 15 11.21 -11.76 -25.00
C GLY A 15 12.71 -12.10 -24.98
N THR A 16 13.42 -11.52 -24.02
CA THR A 16 14.74 -11.98 -23.57
C THR A 16 14.64 -13.32 -22.83
N ILE A 17 15.76 -14.00 -22.58
CA ILE A 17 15.79 -15.27 -21.84
C ILE A 17 15.19 -15.10 -20.42
N ALA A 18 15.44 -13.95 -19.79
CA ALA A 18 14.93 -13.62 -18.46
C ALA A 18 13.39 -13.53 -18.42
N ASP A 19 12.76 -13.08 -19.50
CA ASP A 19 11.29 -12.96 -19.58
C ASP A 19 10.62 -14.33 -19.56
N ARG A 20 11.25 -15.33 -20.18
CA ARG A 20 10.72 -16.71 -20.23
C ARG A 20 10.77 -17.39 -18.87
N GLU A 21 11.82 -17.14 -18.10
CA GLU A 21 11.94 -17.70 -16.75
C GLU A 21 10.87 -17.12 -15.82
N ILE A 22 10.65 -15.80 -15.87
CA ILE A 22 9.62 -15.16 -15.04
C ILE A 22 8.22 -15.61 -15.45
N GLN A 23 7.94 -15.75 -16.75
CA GLN A 23 6.68 -16.31 -17.23
C GLN A 23 6.47 -17.75 -16.75
N ARG A 24 7.51 -18.58 -16.73
CA ARG A 24 7.41 -19.94 -16.21
C ARG A 24 7.09 -19.94 -14.72
N THR A 25 7.78 -19.13 -13.93
CA THR A 25 7.50 -18.97 -12.49
C THR A 25 6.07 -18.51 -12.25
N LEU A 26 5.57 -17.58 -13.07
CA LEU A 26 4.19 -17.10 -12.99
C LEU A 26 3.16 -18.22 -13.26
N MET A 27 3.42 -19.06 -14.27
CA MET A 27 2.53 -20.18 -14.60
C MET A 27 2.53 -21.26 -13.52
N GLU A 28 3.70 -21.58 -12.95
CA GLU A 28 3.82 -22.50 -11.83
C GLU A 28 3.08 -21.97 -10.59
N PHE A 29 3.21 -20.67 -10.32
CA PHE A 29 2.49 -20.00 -9.24
C PHE A 29 0.96 -20.07 -9.41
N LEU A 30 0.46 -19.78 -10.63
CA LEU A 30 -0.97 -19.87 -10.95
C LEU A 30 -1.52 -21.29 -10.78
N ASN A 31 -0.76 -22.31 -11.20
CA ASN A 31 -1.16 -23.70 -11.03
C ASN A 31 -1.28 -24.08 -9.54
N GLN A 32 -0.36 -23.60 -8.70
CA GLN A 32 -0.46 -23.83 -7.26
C GLN A 32 -1.64 -23.09 -6.61
N MET A 33 -1.93 -21.86 -7.05
CA MET A 33 -3.12 -21.13 -6.59
C MET A 33 -4.41 -21.91 -6.88
N ASP A 34 -4.55 -22.45 -8.09
CA ASP A 34 -5.72 -23.23 -8.51
C ASP A 34 -5.87 -24.54 -7.68
N GLU A 35 -4.76 -25.11 -7.19
CA GLU A 35 -4.76 -26.29 -6.30
C GLU A 35 -5.21 -25.90 -4.88
N PHE A 36 -4.75 -24.77 -4.34
CA PHE A 36 -5.11 -24.31 -3.00
C PHE A 36 -6.57 -23.90 -2.85
N ASP A 37 -7.20 -23.36 -3.91
CA ASP A 37 -8.61 -22.97 -3.87
C ASP A 37 -9.52 -24.17 -3.62
N GLN A 38 -9.20 -25.33 -4.21
CA GLN A 38 -9.93 -26.58 -3.99
C GLN A 38 -9.88 -27.07 -2.55
N LEU A 39 -8.79 -26.79 -1.83
CA LEU A 39 -8.62 -27.15 -0.42
C LEU A 39 -9.39 -26.22 0.52
N GLY A 40 -9.72 -24.99 0.08
CA GLY A 40 -10.49 -23.99 0.85
C GLY A 40 -9.86 -23.49 2.16
N LYS A 41 -8.65 -23.95 2.49
CA LYS A 41 -7.95 -23.68 3.76
C LYS A 41 -6.99 -22.49 3.72
N VAL A 42 -6.64 -22.03 2.51
CA VAL A 42 -5.65 -20.97 2.32
C VAL A 42 -6.34 -19.76 1.69
N LYS A 43 -6.06 -18.58 2.24
CA LYS A 43 -6.45 -17.29 1.65
C LYS A 43 -5.18 -16.55 1.27
N MET A 44 -5.14 -16.02 0.06
CA MET A 44 -3.99 -15.29 -0.46
C MET A 44 -4.34 -13.81 -0.59
N ILE A 45 -3.46 -12.95 -0.07
CA ILE A 45 -3.57 -11.50 -0.21
C ILE A 45 -2.35 -11.02 -1.00
N MET A 46 -2.59 -10.19 -2.01
CA MET A 46 -1.56 -9.60 -2.86
C MET A 46 -1.68 -8.09 -2.88
N ALA A 47 -0.55 -7.40 -3.00
CA ALA A 47 -0.48 -5.96 -3.16
C ALA A 47 0.34 -5.60 -4.41
N THR A 48 -0.05 -4.51 -5.08
CA THR A 48 0.65 -3.91 -6.20
C THR A 48 0.39 -2.40 -6.21
N ASN A 49 1.37 -1.65 -6.71
CA ASN A 49 1.20 -0.24 -7.02
C ASN A 49 0.88 0.00 -8.51
N ARG A 50 0.90 -1.05 -9.34
CA ARG A 50 0.75 -0.97 -10.80
C ARG A 50 -0.28 -2.00 -11.32
N PRO A 51 -1.58 -1.82 -11.03
CA PRO A 51 -2.61 -2.76 -11.47
C PRO A 51 -2.76 -2.81 -13.00
N ASP A 52 -2.34 -1.78 -13.72
CA ASP A 52 -2.40 -1.66 -15.17
C ASP A 52 -1.48 -2.65 -15.89
N VAL A 53 -0.32 -2.95 -15.30
CA VAL A 53 0.65 -3.87 -15.90
C VAL A 53 0.40 -5.33 -15.57
N ILE A 54 -0.54 -5.68 -14.69
CA ILE A 54 -0.77 -7.07 -14.29
C ILE A 54 -1.36 -7.92 -15.43
N ASP A 55 -0.89 -9.14 -15.55
CA ASP A 55 -1.36 -10.15 -16.49
C ASP A 55 -2.85 -10.49 -16.25
N PRO A 56 -3.72 -10.40 -17.29
CA PRO A 56 -5.14 -10.66 -17.14
C PRO A 56 -5.49 -12.08 -16.68
N SER A 57 -4.58 -13.05 -16.82
CA SER A 57 -4.79 -14.45 -16.41
C SER A 57 -4.91 -14.63 -14.89
N ILE A 58 -4.29 -13.73 -14.11
CA ILE A 58 -4.43 -13.70 -12.64
C ILE A 58 -5.77 -13.09 -12.23
N LEU A 59 -6.30 -12.15 -13.01
CA LEU A 59 -7.54 -11.42 -12.72
C LEU A 59 -8.82 -12.24 -12.98
N ARG A 60 -8.68 -13.51 -13.37
CA ARG A 60 -9.80 -14.40 -13.67
C ARG A 60 -10.48 -14.89 -12.38
N PRO A 61 -11.79 -15.18 -12.43
CA PRO A 61 -12.50 -15.81 -11.32
C PRO A 61 -11.81 -17.11 -10.88
N ALA A 62 -11.84 -17.41 -9.58
CA ALA A 62 -11.12 -18.51 -8.89
C ALA A 62 -9.61 -18.30 -8.65
N ARG A 63 -9.04 -17.15 -9.08
CA ARG A 63 -7.66 -16.76 -8.75
C ARG A 63 -7.60 -15.49 -7.92
N LEU A 64 -8.22 -14.41 -8.43
CA LEU A 64 -8.40 -13.15 -7.70
C LEU A 64 -9.85 -12.70 -7.83
N ASP A 65 -10.65 -13.05 -6.81
CA ASP A 65 -12.06 -12.68 -6.75
C ASP A 65 -12.26 -11.29 -6.15
N LEU A 66 -11.45 -10.91 -5.15
CA LEU A 66 -11.59 -9.64 -4.43
C LEU A 66 -10.51 -8.65 -4.87
N LYS A 67 -10.96 -7.49 -5.36
CA LYS A 67 -10.10 -6.37 -5.76
C LYS A 67 -10.44 -5.18 -4.88
N ILE A 68 -9.49 -4.77 -4.05
CA ILE A 68 -9.64 -3.63 -3.15
C ILE A 68 -8.67 -2.56 -3.62
N GLU A 69 -9.20 -1.42 -4.02
CA GLU A 69 -8.40 -0.25 -4.35
C GLU A 69 -8.20 0.60 -3.09
N ILE A 70 -6.95 0.93 -2.79
CA ILE A 70 -6.59 1.80 -1.68
C ILE A 70 -6.29 3.17 -2.26
N LEU A 71 -7.21 4.10 -2.03
CA LEU A 71 -7.06 5.49 -2.46
C LEU A 71 -6.24 6.30 -1.45
N LEU A 72 -5.70 7.43 -1.90
CA LEU A 72 -5.08 8.39 -1.02
C LEU A 72 -6.09 8.87 0.04
N PRO A 73 -5.67 9.01 1.31
CA PRO A 73 -6.56 9.39 2.38
C PRO A 73 -7.08 10.81 2.17
N ASN A 74 -8.40 10.97 2.34
CA ASN A 74 -9.03 12.29 2.39
C ASN A 74 -8.62 13.04 3.68
N GLU A 75 -9.01 14.31 3.80
CA GLU A 75 -8.64 15.13 4.97
C GLU A 75 -9.03 14.46 6.30
N GLN A 76 -10.25 13.94 6.40
CA GLN A 76 -10.74 13.27 7.59
C GLN A 76 -9.91 12.00 7.93
N SER A 77 -9.63 11.15 6.93
CA SER A 77 -8.81 9.94 7.10
C SER A 77 -7.37 10.28 7.48
N ARG A 78 -6.80 11.36 6.93
CA ARG A 78 -5.46 11.83 7.36
C ARG A 78 -5.47 12.24 8.83
N MET A 79 -6.51 12.94 9.27
CA MET A 79 -6.66 13.31 10.70
C MET A 79 -6.80 12.07 11.59
N GLU A 80 -7.50 11.03 11.14
CA GLU A 80 -7.64 9.77 11.87
C GLU A 80 -6.32 8.99 11.94
N VAL A 81 -5.58 8.91 10.82
CA VAL A 81 -4.24 8.31 10.79
C VAL A 81 -3.30 9.04 11.74
N LEU A 82 -3.33 10.37 11.75
CA LEU A 82 -2.54 11.19 12.67
C LEU A 82 -2.92 10.90 14.12
N LYS A 83 -4.22 10.87 14.46
CA LYS A 83 -4.70 10.50 15.81
C LYS A 83 -4.18 9.15 16.30
N ILE A 84 -4.08 8.16 15.42
CA ILE A 84 -3.61 6.81 15.78
C ILE A 84 -2.11 6.80 16.08
N HIS A 85 -1.32 7.46 15.23
CA HIS A 85 0.14 7.49 15.37
C HIS A 85 0.61 8.47 16.44
N ASP A 86 -0.23 9.42 16.78
CA ASP A 86 0.06 10.50 17.72
C ASP A 86 -0.61 10.28 19.08
N ALA A 87 -0.61 9.02 19.54
CA ALA A 87 -1.25 8.58 20.78
C ALA A 87 -0.79 9.34 22.05
N GLY A 88 0.27 10.16 21.93
CA GLY A 88 0.80 11.04 22.98
C GLY A 88 0.32 12.49 22.92
N ILE A 89 -0.14 13.03 21.78
CA ILE A 89 -0.42 14.49 21.62
C ILE A 89 -1.87 14.83 21.97
N ALA A 90 -2.22 14.40 23.18
CA ALA A 90 -3.41 14.77 23.93
C ALA A 90 -4.68 14.01 23.52
N LYS A 91 -5.14 13.25 24.51
CA LYS A 91 -6.56 12.90 24.68
C LYS A 91 -7.49 14.13 24.83
N HIS A 92 -6.98 15.37 24.73
CA HIS A 92 -7.69 16.62 25.04
C HIS A 92 -7.35 17.85 24.15
N ALA A 93 -6.41 17.77 23.19
CA ALA A 93 -6.06 18.92 22.33
C ALA A 93 -6.73 18.82 20.95
N ASP A 94 -7.22 19.95 20.43
CA ASP A 94 -7.69 20.02 19.04
C ASP A 94 -6.47 19.90 18.11
N LEU A 95 -6.39 18.79 17.36
CA LEU A 95 -5.32 18.54 16.41
C LEU A 95 -5.12 19.67 15.40
N ARG A 96 -6.18 20.44 15.07
CA ARG A 96 -6.02 21.61 14.19
C ARG A 96 -5.13 22.67 14.83
N ASN A 97 -5.24 22.88 16.14
CA ASN A 97 -4.39 23.84 16.85
C ASN A 97 -2.95 23.33 16.92
N VAL A 98 -2.78 22.04 17.23
CA VAL A 98 -1.45 21.38 17.27
C VAL A 98 -0.76 21.47 15.91
N CYS A 99 -1.42 21.10 14.81
CA CYS A 99 -0.84 21.19 13.48
C CYS A 99 -0.53 22.63 13.08
N THR A 100 -1.35 23.60 13.50
CA THR A 100 -1.12 25.03 13.24
C THR A 100 0.11 25.54 13.97
N GLU A 101 0.26 25.19 15.25
CA GLU A 101 1.41 25.57 16.07
C GLU A 101 2.69 24.90 15.58
N ALA A 102 2.63 23.61 15.25
CA ALA A 102 3.76 22.87 14.70
C ALA A 102 4.21 23.45 13.34
N GLY A 103 3.25 23.81 12.48
CA GLY A 103 3.53 24.51 11.22
C GLY A 103 4.16 25.89 11.45
N MET A 104 3.65 26.67 12.40
CA MET A 104 4.21 27.99 12.73
C MET A 104 5.61 27.89 13.36
N SER A 105 5.89 26.83 14.12
CA SER A 105 7.21 26.50 14.65
C SER A 105 8.20 26.15 13.53
N ALA A 106 7.77 25.39 12.53
CA ALA A 106 8.58 25.07 11.35
C ALA A 106 8.94 26.33 10.55
N ILE A 107 7.97 27.22 10.29
CA ILE A 107 8.21 28.49 9.60
C ILE A 107 9.19 29.37 10.37
N ARG A 108 9.04 29.47 11.71
CA ARG A 108 9.97 30.23 12.57
C ARG A 108 11.40 29.71 12.52
N ALA A 109 11.57 28.43 12.27
CA ALA A 109 12.86 27.79 12.15
C ALA A 109 13.36 27.68 10.69
N GLU A 110 12.74 28.43 9.76
CA GLU A 110 13.07 28.45 8.32
C GLU A 110 13.04 27.06 7.67
N ARG A 111 12.08 26.20 8.10
CA ARG A 111 11.85 24.87 7.52
C ARG A 111 10.53 24.80 6.76
N ASP A 112 10.56 24.09 5.64
CA ASP A 112 9.36 23.77 4.84
C ASP A 112 8.61 22.52 5.35
N TYR A 113 9.08 21.90 6.43
CA TYR A 113 8.48 20.70 7.02
C TYR A 113 8.51 20.72 8.55
N VAL A 114 7.52 20.05 9.14
CA VAL A 114 7.40 19.87 10.60
C VAL A 114 8.21 18.64 11.03
N ILE A 115 8.97 18.77 12.12
CA ILE A 115 9.69 17.68 12.78
C ILE A 115 8.92 17.22 14.02
N HIS A 116 9.06 15.95 14.39
CA HIS A 116 8.36 15.38 15.54
C HIS A 116 8.60 16.15 16.85
N GLU A 117 9.83 16.65 17.08
CA GLU A 117 10.15 17.50 18.25
C GLU A 117 9.49 18.90 18.22
N GLY A 118 8.98 19.32 17.06
CA GLY A 118 8.27 20.59 16.88
C GLY A 118 6.77 20.48 17.09
N CYS A 119 6.25 19.27 17.29
CA CYS A 119 4.87 19.06 17.69
C CYS A 119 4.78 19.28 19.21
N PRO A 120 3.92 20.17 19.71
CA PRO A 120 3.83 20.40 21.15
C PRO A 120 3.48 19.10 21.86
N GLU A 121 4.40 18.60 22.68
CA GLU A 121 4.13 17.45 23.54
C GLU A 121 2.95 17.82 24.44
N ALA A 122 1.90 17.00 24.40
CA ALA A 122 0.81 17.16 25.34
C ALA A 122 1.30 16.75 26.72
N GLN A 123 1.53 17.74 27.59
CA GLN A 123 1.65 17.52 29.03
C GLN A 123 0.35 16.98 29.62
#